data_AF-A0A4Z2D7F7-F1
#
_entry.id   AF-A0A4Z2D7F7-F1
#
_cell.length_a   1.000
_cell.length_b   1.000
_cell.length_c   1.000
_cell.angle_alpha   90.00
_cell.angle_beta   90.00
_cell.angle_gamma   90.00
#
_symmetry.space_group_name_H-M   'P 1'
#
loop_
_entity.id
_entity.type
_entity.pdbx_description
1 polymer ?
#
loop_
_entity_poly.entity_id
_entity_poly.type
_entity_poly.pdbx_seq_one_letter_code
_entity_poly.pdbx_strand_id
1 'polypeptide(L)'
;MSLSGTNGRVPIDEEVGFLPTLKDSTDTNENNVGQKDTYCLLTREDLMQLDSKEPFWYRLRWGLFILFWVVWVGLLLAAILIIVFTPKCPPRPVLPFWRSTTGYWVNPFAYEDSSNDKIGDLKGLAKRLDYIKGTIGAGFIVLSSIFSGQYTNDLKTLGLVDDYFNVDPALGTMEDFKNLVRSCHKNGIYLILTMDFNSVSAKHPWTEFTYLLEPYSSKKVSRLGGDARTVIQGVSYYSVFGSHFVDLNLRETGALDRIADVAKFWLNEGIDGILLDNVAFYIENGTESGAPITKELGSQWFSKYPTSQIYISESVEVVRKIRKVVDEMSESSGKPKLLAVDAGNTGYGVGKSEDISMQFLGTKDSPAAHVVVSRQFVKHRGWKAPPIDPEEIKNNIFTYDMLSVSDRNSMALTTVSTSDSRQSDLVALAATVLLPGRLSQLYQIYCFHNIIICTLYDY
;
A
#
# COMPACT_ATOMS: atom_id res chain seq x y z
N MET A 1 -45.36 -28.38 40.80
CA MET A 1 -45.81 -27.09 41.36
C MET A 1 -46.56 -26.38 40.24
N SER A 2 -47.90 -26.40 40.13
CA SER A 2 -48.91 -25.68 40.94
C SER A 2 -48.51 -24.19 41.03
N LEU A 3 -49.19 -23.17 40.48
CA LEU A 3 -50.62 -22.87 40.23
C LEU A 3 -50.74 -21.79 39.12
N SER A 4 -51.70 -21.92 38.21
CA SER A 4 -52.96 -21.14 38.12
C SER A 4 -52.83 -19.69 37.63
N GLY A 5 -53.36 -19.43 36.44
CA GLY A 5 -53.70 -18.08 35.97
C GLY A 5 -55.01 -17.58 36.54
N THR A 6 -55.19 -16.25 36.52
CA THR A 6 -56.49 -15.58 36.58
C THR A 6 -56.47 -14.33 35.71
N ASN A 7 -57.55 -14.19 34.94
CA ASN A 7 -57.94 -13.06 34.12
C ASN A 7 -57.92 -11.72 34.88
N GLY A 8 -57.41 -10.67 34.23
CA GLY A 8 -57.64 -9.28 34.62
C GLY A 8 -57.99 -8.46 33.38
N ARG A 9 -59.24 -8.04 33.28
CA ARG A 9 -59.74 -7.05 32.31
C ARG A 9 -58.93 -5.75 32.45
N VAL A 10 -58.57 -5.15 31.32
CA VAL A 10 -58.08 -3.77 31.24
C VAL A 10 -59.26 -2.82 31.49
N PRO A 11 -59.25 -1.97 32.52
CA PRO A 11 -60.21 -0.88 32.63
C PRO A 11 -59.76 0.25 31.71
N ILE A 12 -60.67 0.64 30.84
CA ILE A 12 -60.65 1.89 30.06
C ILE A 12 -60.95 3.02 31.05
N ASP A 13 -60.22 4.13 30.90
CA ASP A 13 -60.40 5.46 31.48
C ASP A 13 -59.14 5.94 32.24
N GLU A 14 -58.15 6.39 31.48
CA GLU A 14 -57.12 7.30 32.01
C GLU A 14 -57.75 8.70 32.15
N GLU A 15 -58.20 9.02 33.37
CA GLU A 15 -58.50 10.39 33.78
C GLU A 15 -57.19 11.20 33.78
N VAL A 16 -57.10 12.15 32.85
CA VAL A 16 -56.04 13.15 32.80
C VAL A 16 -56.27 14.14 33.95
N GLY A 17 -55.47 13.99 35.02
CA GLY A 17 -55.60 14.79 36.23
C GLY A 17 -55.41 16.30 36.02
N PHE A 18 -56.37 17.09 36.51
CA PHE A 18 -56.22 18.53 36.69
C PHE A 18 -56.66 18.95 38.11
N LEU A 19 -55.63 19.19 38.94
CA LEU A 19 -55.50 20.25 39.97
C LEU A 19 -56.38 20.26 41.24
N PRO A 20 -55.87 20.89 42.34
CA PRO A 20 -56.21 20.53 43.72
C PRO A 20 -57.42 21.28 44.28
N THR A 21 -58.18 20.59 45.14
CA THR A 21 -59.29 21.15 45.93
C THR A 21 -58.78 22.18 46.94
N LEU A 22 -59.33 23.40 46.90
CA LEU A 22 -59.11 24.44 47.91
C LEU A 22 -59.55 23.92 49.29
N LYS A 23 -58.62 23.95 50.24
CA LYS A 23 -58.84 23.69 51.66
C LYS A 23 -59.33 24.98 52.30
N ASP A 24 -60.50 24.94 52.94
CA ASP A 24 -61.00 26.04 53.75
C ASP A 24 -60.03 26.32 54.90
N SER A 25 -59.54 27.55 54.98
CA SER A 25 -58.88 28.09 56.17
C SER A 25 -59.56 29.41 56.52
N THR A 26 -60.30 29.39 57.61
CA THR A 26 -60.77 30.57 58.34
C THR A 26 -59.57 31.34 58.87
N ASP A 27 -59.43 32.62 58.51
CA ASP A 27 -59.04 33.67 59.46
C ASP A 27 -59.29 35.08 58.90
N THR A 28 -59.60 35.95 59.84
CA THR A 28 -60.13 37.32 59.79
C THR A 28 -59.20 38.41 59.23
N ASN A 29 -59.85 39.48 58.72
CA ASN A 29 -59.51 40.93 58.76
C ASN A 29 -59.22 41.69 57.45
N GLU A 30 -60.02 42.75 57.29
CA GLU A 30 -59.78 44.11 56.78
C GLU A 30 -59.15 44.36 55.38
N ASN A 31 -59.94 45.05 54.56
CA ASN A 31 -59.60 46.18 53.69
C ASN A 31 -58.23 46.19 53.01
N ASN A 32 -58.18 45.87 51.71
CA ASN A 32 -57.51 46.71 50.70
C ASN A 32 -57.85 46.32 49.26
N VAL A 33 -57.98 47.34 48.43
CA VAL A 33 -58.12 47.30 46.97
C VAL A 33 -56.87 46.67 46.35
N GLY A 34 -57.06 45.69 45.46
CA GLY A 34 -55.98 45.09 44.70
C GLY A 34 -56.50 44.02 43.74
N GLN A 35 -56.72 44.42 42.49
CA GLN A 35 -57.02 43.55 41.36
C GLN A 35 -56.01 42.39 41.29
N LYS A 36 -56.45 41.17 41.62
CA LYS A 36 -55.73 39.94 41.30
C LYS A 36 -56.43 39.30 40.10
N ASP A 37 -55.96 39.67 38.91
CA ASP A 37 -56.32 38.96 37.67
C ASP A 37 -55.82 37.53 37.81
N THR A 38 -56.72 36.67 38.29
CA THR A 38 -56.47 35.25 38.42
C THR A 38 -56.72 34.67 37.04
N TYR A 39 -55.67 34.27 36.33
CA TYR A 39 -55.80 33.53 35.08
C TYR A 39 -56.56 32.24 35.37
N CYS A 40 -57.88 32.27 35.17
CA CYS A 40 -58.75 31.13 35.33
C CYS A 40 -58.49 30.20 34.13
N LEU A 41 -58.04 28.97 34.40
CA LEU A 41 -58.05 27.91 33.39
C LEU A 41 -59.52 27.69 33.00
N LEU A 42 -59.86 27.96 31.73
CA LEU A 42 -61.23 27.82 31.26
C LEU A 42 -61.69 26.36 31.40
N THR A 43 -62.89 26.17 31.95
CA THR A 43 -63.56 24.87 31.98
C THR A 43 -64.05 24.49 30.57
N ARG A 44 -64.44 23.23 30.37
CA ARG A 44 -64.96 22.76 29.07
C ARG A 44 -66.17 23.59 28.62
N GLU A 45 -67.03 23.94 29.56
CA GLU A 45 -68.25 24.71 29.34
C GLU A 45 -67.91 26.15 28.93
N ASP A 46 -66.89 26.76 29.55
CA ASP A 46 -66.41 28.10 29.19
C ASP A 46 -65.78 28.12 27.78
N LEU A 47 -65.04 27.05 27.40
CA LEU A 47 -64.48 26.90 26.06
C LEU A 47 -65.56 26.75 24.98
N MET A 48 -66.61 25.97 25.25
CA MET A 48 -67.74 25.82 24.34
C MET A 48 -68.51 27.14 24.13
N GLN A 49 -68.64 27.96 25.18
CA GLN A 49 -69.22 29.30 25.06
C GLN A 49 -68.31 30.25 24.28
N LEU A 50 -66.99 30.18 24.48
CA LEU A 50 -66.02 31.00 23.76
C LEU A 50 -66.04 30.69 22.25
N ASP A 51 -66.09 29.40 21.87
CA ASP A 51 -66.21 28.96 20.47
C ASP A 51 -67.51 29.48 19.82
N SER A 52 -68.59 29.64 20.59
CA SER A 52 -69.86 30.20 20.10
C SER A 52 -69.84 31.72 19.90
N LYS A 53 -69.01 32.44 20.67
CA LYS A 53 -68.88 33.90 20.64
C LYS A 53 -67.79 34.38 19.67
N GLU A 54 -66.69 33.64 19.55
CA GLU A 54 -65.53 33.98 18.72
C GLU A 54 -65.22 32.87 17.70
N PRO A 55 -65.98 32.78 16.58
CA PRO A 55 -65.80 31.73 15.58
C PRO A 55 -64.46 31.79 14.83
N PHE A 56 -63.68 32.87 15.03
CA PHE A 56 -62.35 33.04 14.46
C PHE A 56 -61.39 31.91 14.87
N TRP A 57 -61.31 31.57 16.15
CA TRP A 57 -60.39 30.56 16.66
C TRP A 57 -60.72 29.15 16.17
N TYR A 58 -62.00 28.83 16.07
CA TYR A 58 -62.48 27.60 15.45
C TYR A 58 -62.04 27.49 13.99
N ARG A 59 -62.25 28.56 13.20
CA ARG A 59 -61.83 28.60 11.78
C ARG A 59 -60.32 28.55 11.61
N LEU A 60 -59.57 29.22 12.49
CA LEU A 60 -58.11 29.21 12.50
C LEU A 60 -57.58 27.80 12.80
N ARG A 61 -58.13 27.10 13.79
CA ARG A 61 -57.74 25.72 14.13
C ARG A 61 -57.97 24.77 12.96
N TRP A 62 -59.13 24.85 12.31
CA TRP A 62 -59.41 24.07 11.10
C TRP A 62 -58.48 24.45 9.93
N GLY A 63 -58.20 25.74 9.74
CA GLY A 63 -57.25 26.22 8.74
C GLY A 63 -55.84 25.68 8.96
N LEU A 64 -55.34 25.71 10.20
CA LEU A 64 -54.04 25.14 10.57
C LEU A 64 -54.00 23.61 10.42
N PHE A 65 -55.09 22.92 10.77
CA PHE A 65 -55.20 21.48 10.61
C PHE A 65 -55.18 21.06 9.13
N ILE A 66 -55.91 21.76 8.27
CA ILE A 66 -55.90 21.52 6.82
C ILE A 66 -54.52 21.83 6.25
N LEU A 67 -53.92 22.97 6.64
CA LEU A 67 -52.57 23.35 6.20
C LEU A 67 -51.52 22.30 6.58
N PHE A 68 -51.59 21.76 7.79
CA PHE A 68 -50.71 20.69 8.24
C PHE A 68 -50.77 19.48 7.29
N TRP A 69 -51.97 19.00 6.96
CA TRP A 69 -52.12 17.85 6.07
C TRP A 69 -51.69 18.15 4.63
N VAL A 70 -51.95 19.35 4.11
CA VAL A 70 -51.48 19.77 2.78
C VAL A 70 -49.96 19.80 2.73
N VAL A 71 -49.30 20.40 3.73
CA VAL A 71 -47.84 20.42 3.82
C VAL A 71 -47.28 19.01 3.97
N TRP A 72 -47.90 18.18 4.80
CA TRP A 72 -47.46 16.81 5.02
C TRP A 72 -47.54 15.96 3.74
N VAL A 73 -48.65 16.03 3.00
CA VAL A 73 -48.80 15.35 1.71
C VAL A 73 -47.83 15.93 0.67
N GLY A 74 -47.62 17.25 0.66
CA GLY A 74 -46.63 17.89 -0.19
C GLY A 74 -45.20 17.40 0.07
N LEU A 75 -44.81 17.27 1.35
CA LEU A 75 -43.52 16.72 1.75
C LEU A 75 -43.38 15.24 1.38
N LEU A 76 -44.44 14.45 1.54
CA LEU A 76 -44.45 13.04 1.14
C LEU A 76 -44.27 12.90 -0.38
N LEU A 77 -45.03 13.67 -1.17
CA LEU A 77 -44.90 13.68 -2.63
C LEU A 77 -43.51 14.13 -3.06
N ALA A 78 -42.96 15.17 -2.43
CA ALA A 78 -41.59 15.62 -2.70
C ALA A 78 -40.56 14.52 -2.40
N ALA A 79 -40.69 13.80 -1.28
CA ALA A 79 -39.81 12.69 -0.94
C ALA A 79 -39.90 11.55 -1.96
N ILE A 80 -41.11 11.18 -2.40
CA ILE A 80 -41.32 10.17 -3.44
C ILE A 80 -40.70 10.61 -4.76
N LEU A 81 -40.93 11.86 -5.17
CA LEU A 81 -40.36 12.42 -6.40
C LEU A 81 -38.82 12.41 -6.35
N ILE A 82 -38.22 12.79 -5.22
CA ILE A 82 -36.77 12.70 -5.05
C ILE A 82 -36.30 11.26 -5.25
N ILE A 83 -36.91 10.26 -4.61
CA ILE A 83 -36.48 8.86 -4.73
C ILE A 83 -36.62 8.34 -6.17
N VAL A 84 -37.72 8.67 -6.85
CA VAL A 84 -38.00 8.18 -8.22
C VAL A 84 -37.11 8.83 -9.26
N PHE A 85 -36.86 10.14 -9.12
CA PHE A 85 -36.07 10.91 -10.09
C PHE A 85 -34.58 11.02 -9.75
N THR A 86 -34.16 10.59 -8.56
CA THR A 86 -32.73 10.49 -8.24
C THR A 86 -32.13 9.34 -9.06
N PRO A 87 -31.17 9.62 -9.95
CA PRO A 87 -30.50 8.56 -10.70
C PRO A 87 -29.85 7.59 -9.71
N LYS A 88 -29.96 6.28 -9.98
CA LYS A 88 -29.21 5.28 -9.21
C LYS A 88 -27.75 5.68 -9.20
N CYS A 89 -27.10 5.66 -8.03
CA CYS A 89 -25.67 5.90 -7.94
C CYS A 89 -24.95 5.01 -8.95
N PRO A 90 -24.01 5.55 -9.76
CA PRO A 90 -23.21 4.71 -10.62
C PRO A 90 -22.56 3.62 -9.77
N PRO A 91 -22.54 2.35 -10.22
CA PRO A 91 -21.87 1.29 -9.48
C PRO A 91 -20.43 1.73 -9.24
N ARG A 92 -19.92 1.54 -8.02
CA ARG A 92 -18.52 1.86 -7.74
C ARG A 92 -17.67 1.07 -8.75
N PRO A 93 -16.75 1.72 -9.47
CA PRO A 93 -15.89 1.01 -10.41
C PRO A 93 -15.13 -0.06 -9.63
N VAL A 94 -15.17 -1.30 -10.12
CA VAL A 94 -14.38 -2.38 -9.55
C VAL A 94 -12.92 -2.08 -9.90
N LEU A 95 -12.17 -1.64 -8.90
CA LEU A 95 -10.75 -1.34 -9.05
C LEU A 95 -9.95 -2.65 -8.95
N PRO A 96 -8.86 -2.79 -9.73
CA PRO A 96 -7.95 -3.93 -9.56
C PRO A 96 -7.27 -3.86 -8.18
N PHE A 97 -6.79 -5.00 -7.68
CA PHE A 97 -6.32 -5.11 -6.30
C PHE A 97 -5.19 -4.13 -5.95
N TRP A 98 -4.30 -3.83 -6.91
CA TRP A 98 -3.21 -2.86 -6.75
C TRP A 98 -3.67 -1.39 -6.69
N ARG A 99 -4.95 -1.11 -6.95
CA ARG A 99 -5.58 0.22 -6.79
C ARG A 99 -6.58 0.27 -5.64
N SER A 100 -6.95 -0.88 -5.07
CA SER A 100 -7.96 -0.99 -4.02
C SER A 100 -7.42 -1.46 -2.68
N THR A 101 -6.16 -1.88 -2.61
CA THR A 101 -5.54 -2.43 -1.39
C THR A 101 -4.11 -1.94 -1.18
N THR A 102 -3.60 -2.12 0.04
CA THR A 102 -2.22 -1.78 0.41
C THR A 102 -1.25 -2.91 0.06
N GLY A 103 -0.09 -2.58 -0.50
CA GLY A 103 1.01 -3.51 -0.76
C GLY A 103 2.05 -3.52 0.37
N TYR A 104 2.61 -4.69 0.66
CA TYR A 104 3.70 -4.86 1.64
C TYR A 104 4.90 -5.57 0.99
N TRP A 105 6.05 -4.90 0.93
CA TRP A 105 7.26 -5.50 0.37
C TRP A 105 7.98 -6.31 1.45
N VAL A 106 8.29 -7.57 1.16
CA VAL A 106 8.94 -8.51 2.08
C VAL A 106 10.18 -9.12 1.44
N ASN A 107 11.28 -9.14 2.20
CA ASN A 107 12.44 -9.96 1.89
C ASN A 107 12.35 -11.28 2.69
N PRO A 108 12.05 -12.42 2.05
CA PRO A 108 11.82 -13.66 2.77
C PRO A 108 13.06 -14.15 3.53
N PHE A 109 14.27 -13.91 3.03
CA PHE A 109 15.53 -14.30 3.67
C PHE A 109 15.77 -13.64 5.04
N ALA A 110 15.10 -12.51 5.31
CA ALA A 110 15.31 -11.71 6.53
C ALA A 110 14.05 -11.60 7.40
N TYR A 111 12.98 -12.30 7.06
CA TYR A 111 11.67 -12.09 7.69
C TYR A 111 11.38 -13.01 8.87
N GLU A 112 11.30 -14.33 8.63
CA GLU A 112 11.03 -15.31 9.69
C GLU A 112 11.72 -16.63 9.33
N ASP A 113 12.63 -17.09 10.20
CA ASP A 113 13.28 -18.39 10.12
C ASP A 113 12.36 -19.46 10.73
N SER A 114 12.06 -20.52 9.98
CA SER A 114 11.28 -21.66 10.46
C SER A 114 12.08 -22.93 10.67
N SER A 115 13.33 -22.95 10.22
CA SER A 115 14.23 -24.10 10.18
C SER A 115 15.35 -24.04 11.23
N ASN A 116 15.50 -22.89 11.90
CA ASN A 116 16.52 -22.59 12.91
C ASN A 116 17.95 -22.57 12.35
N ASP A 117 18.10 -22.17 11.08
CA ASP A 117 19.38 -21.95 10.39
C ASP A 117 19.81 -20.47 10.33
N LYS A 118 19.00 -19.59 10.93
CA LYS A 118 19.14 -18.12 10.99
C LYS A 118 18.84 -17.40 9.67
N ILE A 119 18.22 -18.09 8.72
CA ILE A 119 17.80 -17.52 7.44
C ILE A 119 16.27 -17.63 7.37
N GLY A 120 15.62 -16.54 6.98
CA GLY A 120 14.19 -16.56 6.77
C GLY A 120 13.80 -17.42 5.57
N ASP A 121 12.66 -18.10 5.66
CA ASP A 121 12.22 -19.07 4.64
C ASP A 121 10.73 -18.93 4.29
N LEU A 122 10.29 -19.61 3.23
CA LEU A 122 8.89 -19.49 2.74
C LEU A 122 7.86 -20.03 3.75
N LYS A 123 8.23 -21.00 4.59
CA LYS A 123 7.35 -21.56 5.63
C LYS A 123 7.21 -20.57 6.78
N GLY A 124 8.28 -19.91 7.16
CA GLY A 124 8.30 -18.83 8.16
C GLY A 124 7.42 -17.68 7.71
N LEU A 125 7.57 -17.24 6.46
CA LEU A 125 6.68 -16.23 5.88
C LEU A 125 5.21 -16.66 5.89
N ALA A 126 4.92 -17.92 5.50
CA ALA A 126 3.55 -18.44 5.50
C ALA A 126 2.90 -18.40 6.91
N LYS A 127 3.68 -18.64 7.98
CA LYS A 127 3.20 -18.53 9.38
C LYS A 127 2.80 -17.11 9.79
N ARG A 128 3.29 -16.08 9.09
CA ARG A 128 3.08 -14.66 9.41
C ARG A 128 2.02 -13.98 8.54
N LEU A 129 1.37 -14.70 7.63
CA LEU A 129 0.33 -14.14 6.76
C LEU A 129 -0.84 -13.54 7.56
N ASP A 130 -1.23 -14.14 8.69
CA ASP A 130 -2.28 -13.61 9.56
C ASP A 130 -1.91 -12.23 10.13
N TYR A 131 -0.63 -12.01 10.47
CA TYR A 131 -0.13 -10.71 10.90
C TYR A 131 -0.13 -9.69 9.76
N ILE A 132 0.33 -10.10 8.56
CA ILE A 132 0.34 -9.24 7.38
C ILE A 132 -1.10 -8.82 7.01
N LYS A 133 -2.06 -9.74 7.12
CA LYS A 133 -3.46 -9.44 6.82
C LYS A 133 -4.15 -8.63 7.92
N GLY A 134 -4.05 -9.09 9.17
CA GLY A 134 -4.83 -8.58 10.29
C GLY A 134 -4.26 -7.33 10.92
N THR A 135 -2.92 -7.26 11.06
CA THR A 135 -2.25 -6.14 11.74
C THR A 135 -1.79 -5.08 10.76
N ILE A 136 -1.09 -5.47 9.68
CA ILE A 136 -0.62 -4.52 8.66
C ILE A 136 -1.77 -4.07 7.76
N GLY A 137 -2.75 -4.94 7.51
CA GLY A 137 -3.86 -4.66 6.60
C GLY A 137 -3.48 -4.76 5.12
N ALA A 138 -2.41 -5.47 4.79
CA ALA A 138 -1.96 -5.61 3.40
C ALA A 138 -2.92 -6.50 2.60
N GLY A 139 -3.25 -6.07 1.39
CA GLY A 139 -4.01 -6.85 0.41
C GLY A 139 -3.12 -7.60 -0.57
N PHE A 140 -1.87 -7.20 -0.73
CA PHE A 140 -0.89 -7.94 -1.53
C PHE A 140 0.52 -7.82 -0.94
N ILE A 141 1.35 -8.83 -1.20
CA ILE A 141 2.75 -8.86 -0.83
C ILE A 141 3.61 -8.79 -2.09
N VAL A 142 4.67 -7.99 -2.05
CA VAL A 142 5.73 -7.99 -3.05
C VAL A 142 6.93 -8.71 -2.45
N LEU A 143 7.25 -9.89 -2.96
CA LEU A 143 8.46 -10.62 -2.57
C LEU A 143 9.65 -10.07 -3.32
N SER A 144 10.72 -9.77 -2.57
CA SER A 144 12.05 -9.67 -3.16
C SER A 144 12.42 -10.94 -3.94
N SER A 145 13.41 -10.84 -4.82
CA SER A 145 13.88 -11.95 -5.65
C SER A 145 14.10 -13.22 -4.83
N ILE A 146 13.47 -14.34 -5.24
CA ILE A 146 13.53 -15.64 -4.56
C ILE A 146 14.31 -16.69 -5.35
N PHE A 147 14.94 -16.31 -6.47
CA PHE A 147 15.48 -17.24 -7.45
C PHE A 147 16.78 -17.87 -7.01
N SER A 148 17.05 -19.08 -7.50
CA SER A 148 18.30 -19.78 -7.24
C SER A 148 19.52 -18.90 -7.53
N GLY A 149 20.48 -18.92 -6.61
CA GLY A 149 21.69 -18.12 -6.67
C GLY A 149 21.60 -16.83 -5.84
N GLN A 150 20.39 -16.37 -5.49
CA GLN A 150 20.22 -15.08 -4.80
C GLN A 150 20.93 -15.06 -3.45
N TYR A 151 20.78 -16.13 -2.67
CA TYR A 151 21.43 -16.30 -1.38
C TYR A 151 22.45 -17.43 -1.45
N THR A 152 22.08 -18.58 -2.02
CA THR A 152 23.01 -19.70 -2.21
C THR A 152 23.81 -19.49 -3.47
N ASN A 153 24.91 -18.73 -3.38
CA ASN A 153 25.91 -18.65 -4.43
C ASN A 153 27.33 -18.79 -3.88
N ASP A 154 28.23 -19.24 -4.74
CA ASP A 154 29.64 -19.44 -4.39
C ASP A 154 30.40 -18.14 -4.13
N LEU A 155 29.82 -17.01 -4.52
CA LEU A 155 30.43 -15.69 -4.44
C LEU A 155 30.13 -14.99 -3.11
N LYS A 156 29.24 -15.57 -2.29
CA LYS A 156 28.77 -14.99 -1.01
C LYS A 156 28.30 -13.55 -1.16
N THR A 157 27.68 -13.25 -2.30
CA THR A 157 27.16 -11.92 -2.64
C THR A 157 25.69 -12.03 -3.00
N LEU A 158 24.82 -11.27 -2.33
CA LEU A 158 23.41 -11.26 -2.64
C LEU A 158 23.13 -10.63 -4.02
N GLY A 159 22.03 -11.04 -4.66
CA GLY A 159 21.55 -10.40 -5.90
C GLY A 159 21.88 -11.13 -7.19
N LEU A 160 22.62 -12.24 -7.18
CA LEU A 160 22.95 -13.00 -8.38
C LEU A 160 21.87 -14.02 -8.69
N VAL A 161 21.34 -14.04 -9.91
CA VAL A 161 20.40 -15.10 -10.33
C VAL A 161 21.14 -16.10 -11.19
N ASP A 162 21.17 -17.35 -10.74
CA ASP A 162 21.72 -18.50 -11.47
C ASP A 162 20.64 -19.25 -12.26
N ASP A 163 19.39 -19.26 -11.77
CA ASP A 163 18.25 -19.87 -12.47
C ASP A 163 16.91 -19.24 -12.04
N TYR A 164 16.20 -18.62 -13.00
CA TYR A 164 14.88 -18.03 -12.77
C TYR A 164 13.74 -19.04 -12.61
N PHE A 165 13.90 -20.31 -12.96
CA PHE A 165 12.82 -21.31 -12.87
C PHE A 165 12.77 -22.04 -11.53
N ASN A 166 13.75 -21.79 -10.65
CA ASN A 166 13.86 -22.45 -9.36
C ASN A 166 13.94 -21.42 -8.22
N VAL A 167 13.37 -21.80 -7.09
CA VAL A 167 13.50 -21.06 -5.83
C VAL A 167 14.90 -21.32 -5.25
N ASP A 168 15.48 -20.31 -4.60
CA ASP A 168 16.72 -20.44 -3.86
C ASP A 168 16.59 -21.51 -2.76
N PRO A 169 17.48 -22.53 -2.73
CA PRO A 169 17.44 -23.59 -1.74
C PRO A 169 17.43 -23.12 -0.28
N ALA A 170 17.96 -21.93 0.05
CA ALA A 170 17.88 -21.38 1.40
C ALA A 170 16.45 -20.98 1.80
N LEU A 171 15.55 -20.72 0.84
CA LEU A 171 14.15 -20.41 1.11
C LEU A 171 13.25 -21.65 1.20
N GLY A 172 13.73 -22.79 0.73
CA GLY A 172 13.01 -24.06 0.69
C GLY A 172 12.82 -24.60 -0.73
N THR A 173 11.72 -25.30 -0.96
CA THR A 173 11.45 -26.01 -2.21
C THR A 173 10.36 -25.33 -3.06
N MET A 174 10.24 -25.74 -4.33
CA MET A 174 9.11 -25.32 -5.17
C MET A 174 7.73 -25.70 -4.58
N GLU A 175 7.64 -26.81 -3.83
CA GLU A 175 6.40 -27.17 -3.13
C GLU A 175 6.10 -26.20 -1.98
N ASP A 176 7.13 -25.72 -1.27
CA ASP A 176 6.98 -24.70 -0.24
C ASP A 176 6.49 -23.37 -0.83
N PHE A 177 6.95 -23.02 -2.02
CA PHE A 177 6.43 -21.88 -2.78
C PHE A 177 4.96 -22.06 -3.16
N LYS A 178 4.57 -23.21 -3.72
CA LYS A 178 3.16 -23.55 -4.01
C LYS A 178 2.29 -23.49 -2.76
N ASN A 179 2.81 -23.93 -1.62
CA ASN A 179 2.15 -23.81 -0.32
C ASN A 179 1.96 -22.35 0.11
N LEU A 180 2.97 -21.50 -0.08
CA LEU A 180 2.88 -20.07 0.20
C LEU A 180 1.82 -19.42 -0.67
N VAL A 181 1.81 -19.65 -1.99
CA VAL A 181 0.81 -19.11 -2.93
C VAL A 181 -0.60 -19.49 -2.47
N ARG A 182 -0.85 -20.78 -2.19
CA ARG A 182 -2.15 -21.26 -1.68
C ARG A 182 -2.54 -20.57 -0.38
N SER A 183 -1.58 -20.38 0.54
CA SER A 183 -1.81 -19.75 1.84
C SER A 183 -2.11 -18.26 1.72
N CYS A 184 -1.42 -17.54 0.83
CA CYS A 184 -1.71 -16.14 0.49
C CYS A 184 -3.13 -16.00 -0.05
N HIS A 185 -3.50 -16.79 -1.06
CA HIS A 185 -4.82 -16.73 -1.67
C HIS A 185 -5.95 -17.09 -0.70
N LYS A 186 -5.73 -18.09 0.17
CA LYS A 186 -6.69 -18.45 1.24
C LYS A 186 -6.94 -17.28 2.20
N ASN A 187 -5.93 -16.44 2.44
CA ASN A 187 -6.01 -15.25 3.29
C ASN A 187 -6.43 -13.97 2.52
N GLY A 188 -6.78 -14.09 1.24
CA GLY A 188 -7.11 -12.94 0.39
C GLY A 188 -5.95 -11.96 0.27
N ILE A 189 -4.72 -12.49 0.16
CA ILE A 189 -3.49 -11.76 -0.13
C ILE A 189 -3.04 -12.15 -1.54
N TYR A 190 -2.83 -11.17 -2.41
CA TYR A 190 -2.21 -11.38 -3.73
C TYR A 190 -0.69 -11.44 -3.60
N LEU A 191 -0.02 -12.27 -4.41
CA LEU A 191 1.42 -12.44 -4.36
C LEU A 191 2.10 -11.88 -5.61
N ILE A 192 3.06 -10.98 -5.43
CA ILE A 192 3.84 -10.38 -6.51
C ILE A 192 5.30 -10.77 -6.34
N LEU A 193 5.97 -11.11 -7.43
CA LEU A 193 7.38 -11.50 -7.41
C LEU A 193 8.26 -10.46 -8.12
N THR A 194 9.33 -10.03 -7.45
CA THR A 194 10.35 -9.15 -8.03
C THR A 194 11.31 -9.93 -8.92
N MET A 195 11.50 -9.46 -10.15
CA MET A 195 12.37 -10.06 -11.18
C MET A 195 13.28 -8.98 -11.76
N ASP A 196 14.58 -9.17 -11.67
CA ASP A 196 15.55 -8.36 -12.40
C ASP A 196 15.99 -9.11 -13.65
N PHE A 197 15.73 -8.56 -14.83
CA PHE A 197 16.17 -9.11 -16.12
C PHE A 197 17.26 -8.26 -16.79
N ASN A 198 17.82 -7.26 -16.10
CA ASN A 198 18.94 -6.49 -16.62
C ASN A 198 20.18 -7.37 -16.75
N SER A 199 20.50 -8.10 -15.69
CA SER A 199 21.71 -8.89 -15.60
C SER A 199 21.48 -10.20 -14.89
N VAL A 200 22.25 -11.21 -15.29
CA VAL A 200 22.28 -12.54 -14.67
C VAL A 200 23.64 -12.82 -14.06
N SER A 201 23.73 -13.86 -13.25
CA SER A 201 25.02 -14.40 -12.80
C SER A 201 25.87 -14.82 -14.00
N ALA A 202 27.19 -14.64 -13.90
CA ALA A 202 28.14 -15.16 -14.89
C ALA A 202 28.07 -16.70 -15.07
N LYS A 203 27.41 -17.43 -14.17
CA LYS A 203 27.15 -18.89 -14.25
C LYS A 203 25.80 -19.25 -14.83
N HIS A 204 24.94 -18.28 -15.09
CA HIS A 204 23.58 -18.53 -15.55
C HIS A 204 23.62 -19.27 -16.91
N PRO A 205 22.78 -20.30 -17.14
CA PRO A 205 22.78 -21.05 -18.40
C PRO A 205 22.61 -20.18 -19.66
N TRP A 206 21.92 -19.05 -19.53
CA TRP A 206 21.75 -18.07 -20.62
C TRP A 206 23.06 -17.47 -21.15
N THR A 207 24.15 -17.57 -20.38
CA THR A 207 25.48 -17.12 -20.83
C THR A 207 26.02 -17.93 -21.99
N GLU A 208 25.56 -19.18 -22.17
CA GLU A 208 25.96 -20.04 -23.30
C GLU A 208 25.26 -19.67 -24.61
N PHE A 209 24.16 -18.91 -24.56
CA PHE A 209 23.28 -18.68 -25.71
C PHE A 209 23.50 -17.33 -26.43
N THR A 210 24.62 -16.64 -26.17
CA THR A 210 25.06 -15.39 -26.86
C THR A 210 24.21 -14.14 -26.62
N TYR A 211 23.22 -14.16 -25.72
CA TYR A 211 22.39 -12.99 -25.40
C TYR A 211 23.06 -12.01 -24.43
N LEU A 212 24.38 -11.89 -24.47
CA LEU A 212 25.16 -11.08 -23.54
C LEU A 212 25.58 -9.79 -24.22
N LEU A 213 25.60 -8.70 -23.48
CA LEU A 213 26.02 -7.42 -24.03
C LEU A 213 27.54 -7.37 -24.20
N GLU A 214 27.99 -7.02 -25.40
CA GLU A 214 29.41 -6.83 -25.71
C GLU A 214 30.02 -5.65 -24.91
N PRO A 215 31.31 -5.72 -24.57
CA PRO A 215 31.96 -4.67 -23.81
C PRO A 215 32.11 -3.41 -24.68
N TYR A 216 31.90 -2.24 -24.06
CA TYR A 216 32.18 -0.97 -24.72
C TYR A 216 33.67 -0.77 -24.97
N SER A 217 33.98 -0.10 -26.09
CA SER A 217 35.34 0.27 -26.47
C SER A 217 35.99 1.22 -25.47
N SER A 218 35.22 2.20 -24.95
CA SER A 218 35.66 3.07 -23.86
C SER A 218 35.59 2.37 -22.51
N LYS A 219 36.54 2.70 -21.63
CA LYS A 219 36.57 2.17 -20.26
C LYS A 219 35.40 2.78 -19.47
N LYS A 220 34.46 1.94 -19.05
CA LYS A 220 33.35 2.30 -18.18
C LYS A 220 33.60 1.80 -16.75
N VAL A 221 33.00 2.47 -15.77
CA VAL A 221 33.08 2.08 -14.35
C VAL A 221 31.72 1.54 -13.93
N SER A 222 31.72 0.40 -13.24
CA SER A 222 30.48 -0.22 -12.78
C SER A 222 29.81 0.61 -11.68
N ARG A 223 28.52 0.39 -11.46
CA ARG A 223 27.74 1.04 -10.40
C ARG A 223 28.21 0.67 -8.99
N LEU A 224 28.79 -0.51 -8.82
CA LEU A 224 29.38 -0.96 -7.56
C LEU A 224 30.85 -0.51 -7.40
N GLY A 225 31.39 0.19 -8.40
CA GLY A 225 32.80 0.56 -8.48
C GLY A 225 33.65 -0.57 -9.09
N GLY A 226 34.73 -0.17 -9.76
CA GLY A 226 35.58 -1.11 -10.53
C GLY A 226 35.24 -1.13 -12.03
N ASP A 227 35.76 -2.11 -12.76
CA ASP A 227 35.53 -2.20 -14.21
C ASP A 227 34.08 -2.61 -14.51
N ALA A 228 33.43 -1.96 -15.47
CA ALA A 228 32.09 -2.34 -15.95
C ALA A 228 32.16 -3.52 -16.94
N ARG A 229 33.00 -4.50 -16.62
CA ARG A 229 33.29 -5.67 -17.44
C ARG A 229 33.32 -6.90 -16.57
N THR A 230 32.82 -7.99 -17.14
CA THR A 230 32.99 -9.34 -16.62
C THR A 230 33.65 -10.21 -17.66
N VAL A 231 34.35 -11.26 -17.23
CA VAL A 231 35.01 -12.21 -18.13
C VAL A 231 34.40 -13.58 -17.91
N ILE A 232 33.79 -14.12 -18.95
CA ILE A 232 33.16 -15.44 -18.96
C ILE A 232 33.90 -16.28 -19.99
N GLN A 233 34.50 -17.39 -19.56
CA GLN A 233 35.26 -18.30 -20.43
C GLN A 233 36.34 -17.62 -21.30
N GLY A 234 36.99 -16.57 -20.77
CA GLY A 234 38.03 -15.81 -21.47
C GLY A 234 37.52 -14.72 -22.41
N VAL A 235 36.20 -14.55 -22.56
CA VAL A 235 35.57 -13.49 -23.34
C VAL A 235 35.06 -12.40 -22.39
N SER A 236 35.32 -11.13 -22.73
CA SER A 236 34.84 -9.98 -21.94
C SER A 236 33.44 -9.59 -22.38
N TYR A 237 32.58 -9.26 -21.42
CA TYR A 237 31.23 -8.75 -21.60
C TYR A 237 31.01 -7.48 -20.77
N TYR A 238 30.01 -6.68 -21.13
CA TYR A 238 29.59 -5.54 -20.33
C TYR A 238 28.80 -5.99 -19.09
N SER A 239 28.99 -5.25 -18.00
CA SER A 239 28.23 -5.44 -16.78
C SER A 239 28.09 -4.12 -16.03
N VAL A 240 26.86 -3.64 -15.90
CA VAL A 240 26.59 -2.38 -15.18
C VAL A 240 26.92 -2.52 -13.69
N PHE A 241 26.82 -3.73 -13.13
CA PHE A 241 27.09 -4.01 -11.71
C PHE A 241 28.45 -4.66 -11.43
N GLY A 242 29.26 -4.95 -12.46
CA GLY A 242 30.64 -5.44 -12.32
C GLY A 242 30.81 -6.96 -12.44
N SER A 243 31.98 -7.47 -12.07
CA SER A 243 32.50 -8.78 -12.51
C SER A 243 31.65 -10.03 -12.23
N HIS A 244 30.70 -9.97 -11.30
CA HIS A 244 29.85 -11.12 -10.96
C HIS A 244 28.54 -11.17 -11.74
N PHE A 245 28.14 -10.04 -12.32
CA PHE A 245 26.95 -9.87 -13.14
C PHE A 245 27.36 -9.82 -14.62
N VAL A 246 26.47 -10.22 -15.50
CA VAL A 246 26.56 -9.95 -16.93
C VAL A 246 25.22 -9.44 -17.45
N ASP A 247 25.27 -8.33 -18.18
CA ASP A 247 24.05 -7.70 -18.70
C ASP A 247 23.55 -8.43 -19.94
N LEU A 248 22.23 -8.64 -20.01
CA LEU A 248 21.58 -9.25 -21.16
C LEU A 248 21.45 -8.24 -22.30
N ASN A 249 21.64 -8.70 -23.54
CA ASN A 249 21.32 -7.91 -24.72
C ASN A 249 19.82 -7.98 -25.02
N LEU A 250 19.04 -7.10 -24.39
CA LEU A 250 17.57 -7.08 -24.52
C LEU A 250 17.06 -6.54 -25.87
N ARG A 251 17.97 -6.17 -26.80
CA ARG A 251 17.60 -5.93 -28.20
C ARG A 251 17.44 -7.22 -28.99
N GLU A 252 18.04 -8.32 -28.54
CA GLU A 252 17.90 -9.63 -29.15
C GLU A 252 16.55 -10.26 -28.81
N THR A 253 15.88 -10.80 -29.82
CA THR A 253 14.54 -11.42 -29.65
C THR A 253 14.59 -12.65 -28.75
N GLY A 254 15.65 -13.46 -28.87
CA GLY A 254 15.81 -14.67 -28.05
C GLY A 254 15.87 -14.39 -26.55
N ALA A 255 16.47 -13.27 -26.12
CA ALA A 255 16.48 -12.88 -24.71
C ALA A 255 15.06 -12.58 -24.20
N LEU A 256 14.29 -11.84 -24.98
CA LEU A 256 12.92 -11.45 -24.65
C LEU A 256 11.98 -12.66 -24.62
N ASP A 257 12.17 -13.64 -25.51
CA ASP A 257 11.40 -14.88 -25.52
C ASP A 257 11.64 -15.68 -24.23
N ARG A 258 12.91 -15.77 -23.77
CA ARG A 258 13.24 -16.42 -22.49
C ARG A 258 12.64 -15.70 -21.28
N ILE A 259 12.66 -14.38 -21.29
CA ILE A 259 12.00 -13.57 -20.24
C ILE A 259 10.49 -13.82 -20.25
N ALA A 260 9.87 -13.92 -21.43
CA ALA A 260 8.46 -14.26 -21.55
C ALA A 260 8.15 -15.66 -21.00
N ASP A 261 9.02 -16.65 -21.24
CA ASP A 261 8.89 -17.99 -20.68
C ASP A 261 8.94 -17.98 -19.14
N VAL A 262 9.88 -17.22 -18.55
CA VAL A 262 9.96 -17.04 -17.09
C VAL A 262 8.69 -16.39 -16.54
N ALA A 263 8.22 -15.31 -17.16
CA ALA A 263 6.99 -14.62 -16.73
C ALA A 263 5.78 -15.56 -16.78
N LYS A 264 5.61 -16.31 -17.89
CA LYS A 264 4.53 -17.30 -18.06
C LYS A 264 4.62 -18.41 -17.02
N PHE A 265 5.81 -18.94 -16.77
CA PHE A 265 6.04 -19.99 -15.78
C PHE A 265 5.51 -19.57 -14.40
N TRP A 266 5.98 -18.44 -13.87
CA TRP A 266 5.58 -18.03 -12.53
C TRP A 266 4.11 -17.60 -12.43
N LEU A 267 3.56 -16.96 -13.47
CA LEU A 267 2.13 -16.63 -13.53
C LEU A 267 1.25 -17.90 -13.53
N ASN A 268 1.71 -18.99 -14.15
CA ASN A 268 1.07 -20.30 -14.08
C ASN A 268 1.23 -20.98 -12.72
N GLU A 269 2.38 -20.78 -12.04
CA GLU A 269 2.61 -21.23 -10.66
C GLU A 269 1.76 -20.45 -9.63
N GLY A 270 1.08 -19.38 -10.06
CA GLY A 270 -0.02 -18.78 -9.34
C GLY A 270 0.25 -17.40 -8.75
N ILE A 271 1.39 -16.76 -9.05
CA ILE A 271 1.58 -15.35 -8.66
C ILE A 271 0.56 -14.46 -9.37
N ASP A 272 0.22 -13.34 -8.72
CA ASP A 272 -0.77 -12.37 -9.17
C ASP A 272 -0.13 -11.16 -9.86
N GLY A 273 1.20 -11.09 -9.91
CA GLY A 273 1.91 -10.11 -10.69
C GLY A 273 3.42 -10.19 -10.59
N ILE A 274 4.07 -9.37 -11.40
CA ILE A 274 5.53 -9.28 -11.48
C ILE A 274 5.92 -7.82 -11.20
N LEU A 275 6.95 -7.62 -10.37
CA LEU A 275 7.66 -6.36 -10.24
C LEU A 275 8.99 -6.48 -11.02
N LEU A 276 9.12 -5.78 -12.14
CA LEU A 276 10.38 -5.74 -12.86
C LEU A 276 11.33 -4.76 -12.18
N ASP A 277 12.48 -5.21 -11.72
CA ASP A 277 13.50 -4.35 -11.12
C ASP A 277 14.55 -3.91 -12.15
N ASN A 278 15.28 -2.84 -11.81
CA ASN A 278 16.36 -2.26 -12.60
C ASN A 278 15.97 -1.92 -14.05
N VAL A 279 14.69 -1.62 -14.32
CA VAL A 279 14.18 -1.38 -15.70
C VAL A 279 14.85 -0.20 -16.40
N ALA A 280 15.45 0.70 -15.62
CA ALA A 280 16.15 1.84 -16.17
C ALA A 280 17.48 1.47 -16.84
N PHE A 281 18.00 0.27 -16.59
CA PHE A 281 19.27 -0.24 -17.12
C PHE A 281 19.11 -1.19 -18.31
N TYR A 282 17.88 -1.62 -18.62
CA TYR A 282 17.57 -2.66 -19.62
C TYR A 282 18.16 -2.46 -21.01
N ILE A 283 18.26 -1.22 -21.47
CA ILE A 283 18.80 -0.90 -22.78
C ILE A 283 19.96 0.05 -22.61
N GLU A 284 21.04 -0.26 -23.32
CA GLU A 284 22.27 0.48 -23.24
C GLU A 284 22.57 1.14 -24.60
N ASN A 285 22.75 2.47 -24.61
CA ASN A 285 23.17 3.20 -25.81
C ASN A 285 24.70 3.30 -25.85
N GLY A 286 25.29 2.57 -26.81
CA GLY A 286 26.74 2.52 -27.02
C GLY A 286 27.38 3.79 -27.59
N THR A 287 26.61 4.84 -27.81
CA THR A 287 27.10 6.13 -28.30
C THR A 287 27.01 7.19 -27.21
N GLU A 288 28.12 7.88 -26.95
CA GLU A 288 28.35 8.93 -25.93
C GLU A 288 27.51 10.21 -26.09
N SER A 289 26.43 10.20 -26.86
CA SER A 289 25.70 11.41 -27.25
C SER A 289 24.20 11.20 -27.05
N GLY A 290 23.66 11.63 -25.91
CA GLY A 290 22.21 11.87 -25.84
C GLY A 290 21.55 11.89 -24.47
N ALA A 291 22.13 11.31 -23.41
CA ALA A 291 21.52 11.56 -22.10
C ALA A 291 21.77 13.01 -21.70
N PRO A 292 20.77 13.67 -21.10
CA PRO A 292 20.99 14.98 -20.51
C PRO A 292 22.16 14.89 -19.54
N ILE A 293 23.27 15.53 -19.90
CA ILE A 293 24.48 15.59 -19.09
C ILE A 293 24.04 16.13 -17.74
N THR A 294 24.20 15.30 -16.72
CA THR A 294 23.83 15.48 -15.31
C THR A 294 24.69 16.55 -14.63
N LYS A 295 24.89 17.71 -15.27
CA LYS A 295 25.73 18.81 -14.78
C LYS A 295 25.04 19.64 -13.70
N GLU A 296 23.71 19.59 -13.61
CA GLU A 296 22.92 20.35 -12.62
C GLU A 296 22.52 19.54 -11.38
N LEU A 297 22.90 18.27 -11.30
CA LEU A 297 22.53 17.38 -10.20
C LEU A 297 23.69 17.34 -9.22
N GLY A 298 23.60 18.09 -8.13
CA GLY A 298 24.64 18.32 -7.10
C GLY A 298 25.18 17.09 -6.34
N SER A 299 25.15 15.91 -6.94
CA SER A 299 25.79 14.68 -6.48
C SER A 299 27.18 14.54 -7.10
N GLN A 300 28.23 14.55 -6.27
CA GLN A 300 29.60 14.25 -6.71
C GLN A 300 29.76 12.82 -7.27
N TRP A 301 28.82 11.91 -6.99
CA TRP A 301 28.85 10.53 -7.48
C TRP A 301 28.51 10.45 -8.97
N PHE A 302 27.47 11.15 -9.43
CA PHE A 302 27.08 11.15 -10.85
C PHE A 302 27.94 12.07 -11.71
N SER A 303 28.58 13.10 -11.13
CA SER A 303 29.63 13.83 -11.86
C SER A 303 30.85 12.95 -12.17
N LYS A 304 31.05 11.85 -11.43
CA LYS A 304 32.12 10.88 -11.63
C LYS A 304 31.72 9.71 -12.55
N TYR A 305 30.42 9.43 -12.67
CA TYR A 305 29.85 8.34 -13.47
C TYR A 305 28.62 8.80 -14.29
N PRO A 306 28.81 9.72 -15.27
CA PRO A 306 27.72 10.12 -16.16
C PRO A 306 27.27 8.91 -16.98
N THR A 307 25.97 8.62 -17.00
CA THR A 307 25.45 7.47 -17.74
C THR A 307 24.47 7.95 -18.80
N SER A 308 24.81 7.67 -20.07
CA SER A 308 23.91 7.80 -21.22
C SER A 308 22.82 6.73 -21.29
N GLN A 309 22.66 5.98 -20.20
CA GLN A 309 22.15 4.61 -20.16
C GLN A 309 20.74 4.54 -19.58
N ILE A 310 20.40 5.51 -18.74
CA ILE A 310 19.21 5.43 -17.91
C ILE A 310 18.03 6.00 -18.68
N TYR A 311 16.87 5.35 -18.60
CA TYR A 311 15.58 5.90 -19.04
C TYR A 311 15.44 6.03 -20.57
N ILE A 312 16.06 5.14 -21.35
CA ILE A 312 15.89 5.09 -22.81
C ILE A 312 14.48 4.59 -23.17
N SER A 313 13.87 5.17 -24.21
CA SER A 313 12.53 4.79 -24.67
C SER A 313 12.42 3.31 -25.08
N GLU A 314 13.50 2.71 -25.58
CA GLU A 314 13.59 1.28 -25.87
C GLU A 314 13.41 0.41 -24.61
N SER A 315 13.85 0.87 -23.42
CA SER A 315 13.58 0.15 -22.17
C SER A 315 12.08 0.07 -21.88
N VAL A 316 11.32 1.11 -22.24
CA VAL A 316 9.85 1.09 -22.15
C VAL A 316 9.25 0.08 -23.13
N GLU A 317 9.86 -0.13 -24.31
CA GLU A 317 9.43 -1.16 -25.26
C GLU A 317 9.66 -2.58 -24.72
N VAL A 318 10.76 -2.83 -24.01
CA VAL A 318 10.99 -4.11 -23.32
C VAL A 318 9.86 -4.36 -22.30
N VAL A 319 9.56 -3.37 -21.46
CA VAL A 319 8.44 -3.45 -20.48
C VAL A 319 7.11 -3.69 -21.19
N ARG A 320 6.87 -3.05 -22.34
CA ARG A 320 5.65 -3.24 -23.15
C ARG A 320 5.52 -4.64 -23.71
N LYS A 321 6.62 -5.27 -24.14
CA LYS A 321 6.61 -6.66 -24.60
C LYS A 321 6.26 -7.62 -23.47
N ILE A 322 6.84 -7.41 -22.28
CA ILE A 322 6.49 -8.19 -21.08
C ILE A 322 5.02 -7.92 -20.68
N ARG A 323 4.54 -6.68 -20.83
CA ARG A 323 3.15 -6.32 -20.56
C ARG A 323 2.15 -7.14 -21.37
N LYS A 324 2.42 -7.37 -22.66
CA LYS A 324 1.57 -8.21 -23.52
C LYS A 324 1.42 -9.62 -22.96
N VAL A 325 2.53 -10.22 -22.48
CA VAL A 325 2.51 -11.54 -21.84
C VAL A 325 1.64 -11.52 -20.58
N VAL A 326 1.78 -10.51 -19.73
CA VAL A 326 0.98 -10.38 -18.50
C VAL A 326 -0.51 -10.21 -18.82
N ASP A 327 -0.86 -9.46 -19.87
CA ASP A 327 -2.24 -9.29 -20.32
C ASP A 327 -2.84 -10.59 -20.86
N GLU A 328 -2.13 -11.31 -21.72
CA GLU A 328 -2.54 -12.63 -22.22
C GLU A 328 -2.78 -13.62 -21.07
N MET A 329 -1.91 -13.61 -20.06
CA MET A 329 -2.07 -14.43 -18.85
C MET A 329 -3.24 -13.98 -17.98
N SER A 330 -3.51 -12.67 -17.92
CA SER A 330 -4.66 -12.10 -17.22
C SER A 330 -5.98 -12.48 -17.89
N GLU A 331 -6.04 -12.42 -19.22
CA GLU A 331 -7.22 -12.78 -20.02
C GLU A 331 -7.50 -14.28 -19.95
N SER A 332 -6.48 -15.11 -20.16
CA SER A 332 -6.62 -16.58 -20.14
C SER A 332 -7.00 -17.14 -18.77
N SER A 333 -6.51 -16.54 -17.67
CA SER A 333 -6.89 -16.96 -16.31
C SER A 333 -8.18 -16.35 -15.79
N GLY A 334 -8.73 -15.32 -16.46
CA GLY A 334 -9.88 -14.55 -15.99
C GLY A 334 -9.62 -13.76 -14.70
N LYS A 335 -8.35 -13.61 -14.28
CA LYS A 335 -7.94 -12.91 -13.06
C LYS A 335 -6.95 -11.79 -13.41
N PRO A 336 -7.11 -10.58 -12.86
CA PRO A 336 -6.21 -9.47 -13.14
C PRO A 336 -4.78 -9.80 -12.68
N LYS A 337 -3.80 -9.63 -13.57
CA LYS A 337 -2.36 -9.78 -13.25
C LYS A 337 -1.65 -8.43 -13.26
N LEU A 338 -0.86 -8.16 -12.22
CA LEU A 338 -0.10 -6.91 -12.12
C LEU A 338 1.23 -7.01 -12.87
N LEU A 339 1.59 -5.94 -13.57
CA LEU A 339 2.97 -5.65 -13.99
C LEU A 339 3.36 -4.32 -13.37
N ALA A 340 4.20 -4.36 -12.35
CA ALA A 340 4.81 -3.20 -11.75
C ALA A 340 6.26 -3.09 -12.22
N VAL A 341 6.84 -1.89 -12.14
CA VAL A 341 8.25 -1.68 -12.43
C VAL A 341 8.92 -0.85 -11.35
N ASP A 342 10.18 -1.17 -11.11
CA ASP A 342 11.11 -0.40 -10.32
C ASP A 342 12.29 -0.01 -11.22
N ALA A 343 12.54 1.30 -11.34
CA ALA A 343 13.66 1.84 -12.10
C ALA A 343 15.04 1.40 -11.54
N GLY A 344 15.08 0.88 -10.32
CA GLY A 344 16.30 0.53 -9.61
C GLY A 344 17.00 1.76 -9.02
N ASN A 345 18.25 1.56 -8.60
CA ASN A 345 19.05 2.64 -8.00
C ASN A 345 19.63 3.59 -9.06
N THR A 346 18.77 4.36 -9.72
CA THR A 346 19.20 5.37 -10.70
C THR A 346 19.76 6.64 -10.03
N GLY A 347 19.78 6.68 -8.68
CA GLY A 347 20.15 7.85 -7.88
C GLY A 347 19.37 9.13 -8.21
N TYR A 348 18.17 8.96 -8.76
CA TYR A 348 17.36 10.04 -9.28
C TYR A 348 16.26 10.46 -8.31
N GLY A 349 15.99 11.77 -8.32
CA GLY A 349 14.82 12.28 -7.62
C GLY A 349 14.81 13.66 -7.01
N VAL A 350 15.89 14.40 -7.08
CA VAL A 350 15.95 15.75 -6.52
C VAL A 350 16.14 16.72 -7.66
N GLY A 351 15.06 16.90 -8.42
CA GLY A 351 14.87 17.97 -9.37
C GLY A 351 13.52 18.63 -9.13
N LYS A 352 13.32 19.84 -9.66
CA LYS A 352 11.98 20.48 -9.67
C LYS A 352 11.02 19.83 -10.68
N SER A 353 11.50 18.86 -11.45
CA SER A 353 10.77 18.15 -12.50
C SER A 353 10.18 16.82 -12.01
N GLU A 354 9.21 16.32 -12.77
CA GLU A 354 8.56 15.04 -12.54
C GLU A 354 9.57 13.88 -12.60
N ASP A 355 9.26 12.80 -11.87
CA ASP A 355 10.08 11.59 -11.83
C ASP A 355 10.09 10.92 -13.22
N ILE A 356 11.26 10.85 -13.86
CA ILE A 356 11.43 10.32 -15.22
C ILE A 356 10.99 8.84 -15.29
N SER A 357 11.04 8.10 -14.18
CA SER A 357 10.55 6.71 -14.14
C SER A 357 9.08 6.56 -14.52
N MET A 358 8.28 7.63 -14.45
CA MET A 358 6.87 7.62 -14.85
C MET A 358 6.66 7.27 -16.33
N GLN A 359 7.67 7.44 -17.19
CA GLN A 359 7.58 7.02 -18.60
C GLN A 359 7.31 5.52 -18.77
N PHE A 360 7.67 4.69 -17.78
CA PHE A 360 7.41 3.26 -17.83
C PHE A 360 5.93 2.89 -17.67
N LEU A 361 5.05 3.84 -17.35
CA LEU A 361 3.60 3.64 -17.50
C LEU A 361 3.17 3.57 -18.97
N GLY A 362 3.97 4.16 -19.88
CA GLY A 362 3.61 4.33 -21.28
C GLY A 362 2.57 5.45 -21.48
N THR A 363 1.84 5.37 -22.59
CA THR A 363 0.76 6.32 -22.90
C THR A 363 -0.59 5.61 -22.88
N LYS A 364 -1.69 6.37 -22.92
CA LYS A 364 -3.04 5.79 -22.99
C LYS A 364 -3.23 4.84 -24.17
N ASP A 365 -2.63 5.16 -25.32
CA ASP A 365 -2.74 4.39 -26.55
C ASP A 365 -1.68 3.27 -26.65
N SER A 366 -0.62 3.35 -25.84
CA SER A 366 0.49 2.40 -25.84
C SER A 366 1.00 2.16 -24.41
N PRO A 367 0.19 1.47 -23.58
CA PRO A 367 0.51 1.24 -22.18
C PRO A 367 1.71 0.31 -22.03
N ALA A 368 2.47 0.48 -20.95
CA ALA A 368 3.56 -0.39 -20.55
C ALA A 368 3.26 -0.98 -19.16
N ALA A 369 3.89 -0.50 -18.08
CA ALA A 369 3.60 -0.95 -16.73
C ALA A 369 2.22 -0.48 -16.24
N HIS A 370 1.60 -1.25 -15.34
CA HIS A 370 0.42 -0.82 -14.61
C HIS A 370 0.78 0.15 -13.47
N VAL A 371 1.94 -0.07 -12.85
CA VAL A 371 2.41 0.65 -11.65
C VAL A 371 3.91 0.90 -11.79
N VAL A 372 4.37 2.08 -11.39
CA VAL A 372 5.79 2.43 -11.26
C VAL A 372 6.07 2.69 -9.78
N VAL A 373 7.13 2.09 -9.25
CA VAL A 373 7.68 2.41 -7.94
C VAL A 373 8.36 3.78 -8.05
N SER A 374 7.65 4.82 -7.65
CA SER A 374 8.22 6.16 -7.60
C SER A 374 9.04 6.34 -6.33
N ARG A 375 10.25 6.87 -6.48
CA ARG A 375 11.07 7.28 -5.33
C ARG A 375 10.85 8.75 -4.97
N GLN A 376 9.90 9.45 -5.61
CA GLN A 376 9.64 10.90 -5.48
C GLN A 376 9.50 11.41 -4.05
N PHE A 377 9.14 10.53 -3.12
CA PHE A 377 8.86 10.89 -1.74
C PHE A 377 9.90 10.34 -0.74
N VAL A 378 10.96 9.70 -1.21
CA VAL A 378 12.06 9.19 -0.38
C VAL A 378 13.16 10.24 -0.25
N LYS A 379 13.58 10.55 0.98
CA LYS A 379 14.72 11.45 1.28
C LYS A 379 16.05 10.71 1.06
N HIS A 380 17.14 11.43 0.75
CA HIS A 380 18.51 10.88 0.60
C HIS A 380 18.72 9.82 -0.51
N ARG A 381 18.02 9.96 -1.64
CA ARG A 381 18.06 9.01 -2.76
C ARG A 381 19.47 8.76 -3.29
N GLY A 382 19.82 7.48 -3.45
CA GLY A 382 21.06 7.07 -4.10
C GLY A 382 22.33 7.37 -3.31
N TRP A 383 22.22 7.70 -2.02
CA TRP A 383 23.38 7.86 -1.16
C TRP A 383 23.43 6.77 -0.10
N LYS A 384 24.67 6.43 0.31
CA LYS A 384 24.91 6.03 1.69
C LYS A 384 24.23 7.11 2.52
N ALA A 385 23.32 6.73 3.40
CA ALA A 385 22.99 7.50 4.58
C ALA A 385 24.03 8.59 4.89
N PRO A 386 23.64 9.86 5.16
CA PRO A 386 24.57 10.73 5.87
C PRO A 386 25.08 9.91 7.06
N PRO A 387 26.41 9.80 7.26
CA PRO A 387 26.95 8.96 8.32
C PRO A 387 26.23 9.35 9.62
N ILE A 388 25.43 8.42 10.15
CA ILE A 388 24.73 8.62 11.42
C ILE A 388 25.82 8.98 12.43
N ASP A 389 25.58 10.02 13.23
CA ASP A 389 26.49 10.38 14.31
C ASP A 389 26.83 9.10 15.10
N PRO A 390 28.11 8.74 15.26
CA PRO A 390 28.50 7.55 16.01
C PRO A 390 27.85 7.46 17.40
N GLU A 391 27.56 8.61 18.04
CA GLU A 391 26.83 8.64 19.32
C GLU A 391 25.33 8.32 19.16
N GLU A 392 24.71 8.68 18.05
CA GLU A 392 23.32 8.32 17.74
C GLU A 392 23.19 6.83 17.38
N ILE A 393 24.17 6.25 16.66
CA ILE A 393 24.28 4.80 16.46
C ILE A 393 24.38 4.09 17.82
N LYS A 394 25.25 4.57 18.68
CA LYS A 394 25.48 3.99 20.02
C LYS A 394 24.25 4.09 20.91
N ASN A 395 23.51 5.20 20.85
CA ASN A 395 22.25 5.37 21.58
C ASN A 395 21.13 4.47 21.04
N ASN A 396 21.04 4.29 19.72
CA ASN A 396 20.07 3.39 19.10
C ASN A 396 20.37 1.92 19.42
N ILE A 397 21.65 1.51 19.39
CA ILE A 397 22.10 0.18 19.82
C ILE A 397 21.83 -0.03 21.31
N PHE A 398 22.16 0.94 22.16
CA PHE A 398 21.87 0.88 23.60
C PHE A 398 20.37 0.72 23.87
N THR A 399 19.53 1.48 23.15
CA THR A 399 18.07 1.41 23.29
C THR A 399 17.53 0.07 22.79
N TYR A 400 18.04 -0.44 21.68
CA TYR A 400 17.73 -1.78 21.16
C TYR A 400 18.11 -2.88 22.16
N ASP A 401 19.28 -2.77 22.79
CA ASP A 401 19.77 -3.73 23.76
C ASP A 401 19.01 -3.71 25.10
N MET A 402 18.32 -2.60 25.41
CA MET A 402 17.43 -2.53 26.58
C MET A 402 16.07 -3.21 26.38
N LEU A 403 15.68 -3.54 25.14
CA LEU A 403 14.43 -4.26 24.89
C LEU A 403 14.56 -5.73 25.30
N SER A 404 13.53 -6.32 25.90
CA SER A 404 13.54 -7.76 26.17
C SER A 404 13.49 -8.56 24.86
N VAL A 405 13.96 -9.81 24.87
CA VAL A 405 13.87 -10.70 23.69
C VAL A 405 12.41 -10.87 23.23
N SER A 406 11.47 -10.91 24.17
CA SER A 406 10.03 -10.95 23.86
C SER A 406 9.57 -9.69 23.13
N ASP A 407 10.01 -8.52 23.57
CA ASP A 407 9.64 -7.24 22.95
C ASP A 407 10.24 -7.12 21.55
N ARG A 408 11.52 -7.48 21.39
CA ARG A 408 12.20 -7.52 20.08
C ARG A 408 11.48 -8.46 19.10
N ASN A 409 11.09 -9.64 19.55
CA ASN A 409 10.35 -10.62 18.74
C ASN A 409 8.93 -10.15 18.41
N SER A 410 8.25 -9.47 19.35
CA SER A 410 6.89 -8.94 19.12
C SER A 410 6.86 -7.80 18.09
N MET A 411 7.98 -7.08 17.95
CA MET A 411 8.18 -5.98 17.01
C MET A 411 8.95 -6.40 15.74
N ALA A 412 9.30 -7.68 15.60
CA ALA A 412 10.10 -8.22 14.50
C ALA A 412 11.45 -7.50 14.26
N LEU A 413 12.10 -7.04 15.34
CA LEU A 413 13.35 -6.27 15.30
C LEU A 413 14.61 -7.16 15.23
N THR A 414 14.50 -8.42 14.85
CA THR A 414 15.51 -9.45 15.11
C THR A 414 16.70 -9.54 14.15
N THR A 415 16.80 -8.70 13.11
CA THR A 415 17.79 -8.94 12.02
C THR A 415 18.57 -7.73 11.47
N VAL A 416 18.55 -6.53 12.08
CA VAL A 416 19.28 -5.38 11.48
C VAL A 416 20.81 -5.54 11.58
N SER A 417 21.49 -5.79 10.45
CA SER A 417 22.95 -5.75 10.38
C SER A 417 23.46 -4.34 10.02
N THR A 418 24.52 -3.88 10.68
CA THR A 418 25.06 -2.50 10.58
C THR A 418 25.96 -2.25 9.37
N SER A 419 26.02 -3.18 8.41
CA SER A 419 27.03 -3.16 7.35
C SER A 419 26.61 -2.43 6.06
N ASP A 420 25.30 -2.15 5.89
CA ASP A 420 24.76 -1.44 4.73
C ASP A 420 24.30 0.00 5.04
N SER A 421 24.97 0.93 4.37
CA SER A 421 24.66 2.35 4.36
C SER A 421 23.31 2.78 3.77
N ARG A 422 22.51 1.89 3.18
CA ARG A 422 21.12 2.19 2.77
C ARG A 422 20.12 2.05 3.93
N GLN A 423 20.55 1.48 5.06
CA GLN A 423 19.71 1.15 6.20
C GLN A 423 19.79 2.13 7.39
N SER A 424 20.52 3.24 7.30
CA SER A 424 20.48 4.24 8.40
C SER A 424 19.08 4.72 8.72
N ASP A 425 18.24 4.77 7.68
CA ASP A 425 16.88 5.24 7.75
C ASP A 425 15.95 4.16 8.33
N LEU A 426 16.36 2.89 8.39
CA LEU A 426 15.59 1.82 9.05
C LEU A 426 15.67 1.91 10.57
N VAL A 427 16.82 2.34 11.11
CA VAL A 427 16.95 2.64 12.54
C VAL A 427 16.15 3.89 12.91
N ALA A 428 16.15 4.91 12.04
CA ALA A 428 15.31 6.11 12.20
C ALA A 428 13.81 5.81 12.00
N LEU A 429 13.45 4.92 11.09
CA LEU A 429 12.08 4.45 10.85
C LEU A 429 11.59 3.61 12.04
N ALA A 430 12.41 2.71 12.57
CA ALA A 430 12.14 2.00 13.82
C ALA A 430 11.93 2.99 14.99
N ALA A 431 12.74 4.04 15.08
CA ALA A 431 12.56 5.14 16.04
C ALA A 431 11.27 5.96 15.81
N THR A 432 10.77 6.04 14.57
CA THR A 432 9.54 6.77 14.22
C THR A 432 8.27 5.95 14.51
N VAL A 433 8.33 4.62 14.39
CA VAL A 433 7.23 3.70 14.74
C VAL A 433 7.13 3.50 16.27
N LEU A 434 8.17 3.87 17.03
CA LEU A 434 8.31 3.68 18.48
C LEU A 434 7.45 4.59 19.39
N LEU A 435 6.41 5.28 18.91
CA LEU A 435 5.54 6.08 19.79
C LEU A 435 4.05 5.77 19.67
N PRO A 436 3.54 4.77 20.42
CA PRO A 436 2.20 4.80 20.96
C PRO A 436 2.22 5.40 22.39
N GLY A 437 2.00 6.70 22.49
CA GLY A 437 1.28 7.33 23.61
C GLY A 437 2.05 7.69 24.89
N ARG A 438 2.35 8.99 25.04
CA ARG A 438 1.80 9.84 26.12
C ARG A 438 1.80 11.33 25.71
N LEU A 439 0.65 11.96 25.93
CA LEU A 439 0.28 13.34 25.60
C LEU A 439 1.12 14.41 26.32
N SER A 440 1.54 15.46 25.60
CA SER A 440 1.05 16.84 25.84
C SER A 440 1.68 17.87 24.89
N GLN A 441 0.80 18.62 24.20
CA GLN A 441 0.98 19.95 23.58
C GLN A 441 1.72 20.10 22.23
N LEU A 442 0.88 20.37 21.21
CA LEU A 442 1.06 21.32 20.10
C LEU A 442 2.23 21.11 19.12
N TYR A 443 1.97 20.53 17.94
CA TYR A 443 1.63 21.26 16.70
C TYR A 443 1.19 20.28 15.60
N GLN A 444 0.21 20.70 14.80
CA GLN A 444 -0.36 20.00 13.65
C GLN A 444 0.69 19.68 12.57
N ILE A 445 0.73 18.43 12.09
CA ILE A 445 1.01 18.14 10.68
C ILE A 445 -0.06 17.17 10.18
N TYR A 446 -0.94 17.72 9.35
CA TYR A 446 -1.86 16.99 8.49
C TYR A 446 -1.08 16.32 7.35
N CYS A 447 -1.26 15.02 7.14
CA CYS A 447 -1.72 14.44 5.87
C CYS A 447 -1.75 12.90 5.95
N PHE A 448 -2.97 12.36 5.98
CA PHE A 448 -3.27 11.02 5.48
C PHE A 448 -3.04 11.02 3.96
N HIS A 449 -2.29 10.04 3.43
CA HIS A 449 -2.62 9.21 2.26
C HIS A 449 -1.43 8.30 1.89
N ASN A 450 -1.63 6.99 2.09
CA ASN A 450 -1.03 5.85 1.38
C ASN A 450 0.45 5.91 0.94
N ILE A 451 1.22 4.95 1.51
CA ILE A 451 2.51 4.35 1.08
C ILE A 451 3.76 4.88 1.79
N ILE A 452 4.59 3.94 2.32
CA ILE A 452 6.01 3.65 2.00
C ILE A 452 6.47 2.45 2.87
N ILE A 453 6.67 1.27 2.26
CA ILE A 453 7.94 0.54 1.99
C ILE A 453 8.80 0.28 3.24
N CYS A 454 8.77 -0.96 3.73
CA CYS A 454 9.88 -1.55 4.48
C CYS A 454 10.61 -2.53 3.56
N THR A 455 11.74 -2.12 2.99
CA THR A 455 12.71 -3.03 2.37
C THR A 455 13.82 -3.28 3.37
N LEU A 456 13.80 -4.43 4.04
CA LEU A 456 14.97 -4.99 4.71
C LEU A 456 15.84 -5.64 3.64
N TYR A 457 16.78 -4.87 3.09
CA TYR A 457 17.88 -5.40 2.28
C TYR A 457 19.11 -5.49 3.16
N ASP A 458 19.34 -6.61 3.83
CA ASP A 458 20.72 -6.96 4.20
C ASP A 458 21.45 -7.36 2.92
N TYR A 459 22.67 -6.85 2.74
CA TYR A 459 23.61 -7.21 1.68
C TYR A 459 24.78 -7.97 2.29
#